data_AF-A0A951TTB4-F1
#
_entry.id   AF-A0A951TTB4-F1
#
_cell.length_a   1.000
_cell.length_b   1.000
_cell.length_c   1.000
_cell.angle_alpha   90.00
_cell.angle_beta   90.00
_cell.angle_gamma   90.00
#
_symmetry.space_group_name_H-M   'P 1'
#
loop_
_entity.id
_entity.type
_entity.pdbx_description
1 polymer ?
#
loop_
_entity_poly.entity_id
_entity_poly.type
_entity_poly.pdbx_seq_one_letter_code
_entity_poly.pdbx_strand_id
1 'polypeptide(L)'
;TRGDFDLLEAGNDFAGEGILAFYEPETKRVTVKGAGELGVSVKATLVHELTHALQDQHFDLQRWLAELPPTEDGALARAAVAEGDAMAAMLAYVLVPTGISLDDLPGVGELLRRNAGATGAAFPTFDRAPKALQRLLLFPYVEGADFVLASRERGGWEAVDRLYREPPGSTEQILHPERYWETFDAPRSLRPPEPAPGEAELTSGSWGEFGVALVLEAALGDSTLAREAARDWDGDRYALWRAGDGARIFRWSLVWDTPAAAERFAETYARATVTRFPGSARFVTGEGRFEFEHADRTLALTWSGDRVEIFERDAR
;
A
#
# COMPACT_ATOMS: atom_id res chain seq x y z
N THR A 1 -19.46 -7.66 -12.71
CA THR A 1 -20.17 -6.59 -11.97
C THR A 1 -19.35 -5.33 -12.07
N ARG A 2 -19.89 -4.28 -12.69
CA ARG A 2 -19.20 -3.01 -12.99
C ARG A 2 -19.05 -2.17 -11.70
N GLY A 3 -17.81 -1.92 -11.30
CA GLY A 3 -17.20 -0.58 -11.14
C GLY A 3 -17.84 0.55 -10.31
N ASP A 4 -19.01 0.41 -9.68
CA ASP A 4 -19.66 1.51 -8.94
C ASP A 4 -19.29 1.51 -7.44
N PHE A 5 -18.02 1.28 -7.12
CA PHE A 5 -17.53 1.50 -5.75
C PHE A 5 -16.66 2.75 -5.76
N ASP A 6 -17.16 3.84 -5.17
CA ASP A 6 -16.42 5.10 -5.07
C ASP A 6 -15.33 4.95 -3.99
N LEU A 7 -14.08 4.90 -4.45
CA LEU A 7 -12.91 4.72 -3.59
C LEU A 7 -12.65 5.96 -2.72
N LEU A 8 -12.99 7.15 -3.19
CA LEU A 8 -12.83 8.40 -2.45
C LEU A 8 -13.90 8.50 -1.36
N GLU A 9 -15.15 8.19 -1.70
CA GLU A 9 -16.24 8.14 -0.72
C GLU A 9 -15.94 7.09 0.36
N ALA A 10 -15.52 5.88 -0.01
CA ALA A 10 -15.20 4.85 0.97
C ALA A 10 -13.98 5.18 1.84
N GLY A 11 -12.97 5.86 1.29
CA GLY A 11 -11.83 6.35 2.08
C GLY A 11 -12.24 7.43 3.08
N ASN A 12 -13.06 8.39 2.63
CA ASN A 12 -13.59 9.45 3.49
C ASN A 12 -14.55 8.91 4.56
N ASP A 13 -15.39 7.94 4.19
CA ASP A 13 -16.32 7.28 5.10
C ASP A 13 -15.58 6.40 6.10
N PHE A 14 -14.52 5.67 5.70
CA PHE A 14 -13.69 4.95 6.66
C PHE A 14 -13.05 5.91 7.68
N ALA A 15 -12.50 7.04 7.20
CA ALA A 15 -11.97 8.08 8.07
C ALA A 15 -13.05 8.68 9.00
N GLY A 16 -14.29 8.82 8.52
CA GLY A 16 -15.42 9.38 9.29
C GLY A 16 -16.12 8.40 10.25
N GLU A 17 -16.24 7.12 9.88
CA GLU A 17 -16.89 6.06 10.67
C GLU A 17 -16.05 5.71 11.91
N GLY A 18 -14.72 5.84 11.82
CA GLY A 18 -13.70 5.51 12.83
C GLY A 18 -13.66 6.39 14.09
N ILE A 19 -14.33 7.54 14.09
CA ILE A 19 -13.98 8.62 15.01
C ILE A 19 -14.60 8.44 16.41
N LEU A 20 -13.87 7.75 17.29
CA LEU A 20 -14.03 7.85 18.75
C LEU A 20 -13.24 9.03 19.32
N ALA A 21 -12.12 9.37 18.70
CA ALA A 21 -11.40 10.62 18.85
C ALA A 21 -10.76 10.97 17.49
N PHE A 22 -10.46 12.24 17.25
CA PHE A 22 -9.65 12.68 16.11
C PHE A 22 -8.85 13.93 16.46
N TYR A 23 -7.62 14.01 15.94
CA TYR A 23 -6.80 15.21 15.92
C TYR A 23 -7.08 16.03 14.65
N GLU A 24 -7.42 17.30 14.83
CA GLU A 24 -7.58 18.27 13.74
C GLU A 24 -6.32 19.15 13.67
N PRO A 25 -5.47 18.97 12.64
CA PRO A 25 -4.19 19.66 12.66
C PRO A 25 -4.29 21.14 12.27
N GLU A 26 -5.36 21.61 11.63
CA GLU A 26 -5.56 23.05 11.36
C GLU A 26 -5.81 23.82 12.66
N THR A 27 -6.59 23.25 13.57
CA THR A 27 -6.92 23.89 14.86
C THR A 27 -6.04 23.41 16.01
N LYS A 28 -5.22 22.38 15.78
CA LYS A 28 -4.36 21.72 16.78
C LYS A 28 -5.16 21.18 17.96
N ARG A 29 -6.35 20.63 17.70
CA ARG A 29 -7.28 20.13 18.74
C ARG A 29 -7.51 18.64 18.59
N VAL A 30 -7.50 17.93 19.71
CA VAL A 30 -8.05 16.57 19.78
C VAL A 30 -9.50 16.65 20.26
N THR A 31 -10.41 16.09 19.49
CA THR A 31 -11.83 15.97 19.85
C THR A 31 -12.12 14.52 20.20
N VAL A 32 -12.84 14.28 21.30
CA VAL A 32 -13.23 12.95 21.76
C VAL A 32 -14.75 12.85 21.80
N LYS A 33 -15.29 11.78 21.23
CA LYS A 33 -16.73 11.49 21.21
C LYS A 33 -17.14 10.77 22.49
N GLY A 34 -17.97 11.42 23.32
CA GLY A 34 -18.53 10.82 24.53
C GLY A 34 -18.75 11.85 25.65
N ALA A 35 -19.48 11.45 26.69
CA ALA A 35 -19.66 12.21 27.92
C ALA A 35 -19.45 11.27 29.13
N GLY A 36 -18.70 11.71 30.14
CA GLY A 36 -18.41 10.91 31.35
C GLY A 36 -17.05 10.22 31.35
N GLU A 37 -16.90 9.15 32.12
CA GLU A 37 -15.65 8.37 32.19
C GLU A 37 -15.36 7.66 30.86
N LEU A 38 -14.14 7.83 30.35
CA LEU A 38 -13.71 7.20 29.10
C LEU A 38 -13.40 5.72 29.33
N GLY A 39 -14.04 4.85 28.53
CA GLY A 39 -13.70 3.43 28.46
C GLY A 39 -12.28 3.19 27.91
N VAL A 40 -11.76 1.98 28.10
CA VAL A 40 -10.39 1.62 27.68
C VAL A 40 -10.19 1.82 26.18
N SER A 41 -11.17 1.47 25.34
CA SER A 41 -11.10 1.68 23.89
C SER A 41 -10.97 3.15 23.52
N VAL A 42 -11.78 4.03 24.14
CA VAL A 42 -11.72 5.49 23.88
C VAL A 42 -10.40 6.09 24.35
N LYS A 43 -9.87 5.61 25.49
CA LYS A 43 -8.54 6.05 25.97
C LYS A 43 -7.43 5.60 25.02
N ALA A 44 -7.50 4.39 24.48
CA ALA A 44 -6.53 3.90 23.51
C ALA A 44 -6.56 4.72 22.21
N THR A 45 -7.74 5.00 21.65
CA THR A 45 -7.88 5.90 20.49
C THR A 45 -7.39 7.32 20.82
N LEU A 46 -7.66 7.83 22.02
CA LEU A 46 -7.14 9.14 22.44
C LEU A 46 -5.61 9.17 22.47
N VAL A 47 -4.94 8.08 22.87
CA VAL A 47 -3.47 8.00 22.81
C VAL A 47 -2.97 8.03 21.36
N HIS A 48 -3.65 7.36 20.43
CA HIS A 48 -3.36 7.44 18.99
C HIS A 48 -3.40 8.90 18.51
N GLU A 49 -4.49 9.62 18.78
CA GLU A 49 -4.67 11.01 18.35
C GLU A 49 -3.73 12.00 19.04
N LEU A 50 -3.42 11.78 20.33
CA LEU A 50 -2.41 12.57 21.04
C LEU A 50 -1.01 12.36 20.45
N THR A 51 -0.74 11.17 19.90
CA THR A 51 0.52 10.90 19.20
C THR A 51 0.60 11.70 17.91
N HIS A 52 -0.48 11.79 17.13
CA HIS A 52 -0.51 12.71 15.98
C HIS A 52 -0.28 14.18 16.38
N ALA A 53 -0.84 14.62 17.51
CA ALA A 53 -0.58 15.97 18.02
C ALA A 53 0.91 16.18 18.39
N LEU A 54 1.58 15.16 18.93
CA LEU A 54 3.02 15.20 19.23
C LEU A 54 3.86 15.17 17.94
N GLN A 55 3.54 14.28 17.01
CA GLN A 55 4.18 14.22 15.69
C GLN A 55 4.10 15.59 14.99
N ASP A 56 2.94 16.25 15.04
CA ASP A 56 2.75 17.57 14.46
C ASP A 56 3.59 18.66 15.14
N GLN A 57 3.67 18.65 16.48
CA GLN A 57 4.50 19.58 17.24
C GLN A 57 6.00 19.43 16.96
N HIS A 58 6.46 18.22 16.68
CA HIS A 58 7.89 17.90 16.54
C HIS A 58 8.38 17.85 15.09
N PHE A 59 7.51 17.48 14.15
CA PHE A 59 7.87 17.19 12.76
C PHE A 59 7.04 17.95 11.72
N ASP A 60 6.08 18.79 12.13
CA ASP A 60 5.14 19.46 11.23
C ASP A 60 4.42 18.43 10.33
N LEU A 61 3.72 17.49 10.97
CA LEU A 61 3.14 16.29 10.35
C LEU A 61 2.31 16.61 9.10
N GLN A 62 1.52 17.68 9.12
CA GLN A 62 0.76 18.09 7.94
C GLN A 62 1.66 18.38 6.76
N ARG A 63 2.68 19.21 6.97
CA ARG A 63 3.65 19.53 5.94
C ARG A 63 4.42 18.27 5.52
N TRP A 64 4.82 17.44 6.47
CA TRP A 64 5.61 16.24 6.22
C TRP A 64 4.87 15.20 5.36
N LEU A 65 3.55 15.04 5.57
CA LEU A 65 2.68 14.21 4.72
C LEU A 65 2.38 14.89 3.37
N ALA A 66 2.23 16.22 3.35
CA ALA A 66 1.94 16.99 2.14
C ALA A 66 3.16 17.20 1.23
N GLU A 67 4.39 17.05 1.73
CA GLU A 67 5.61 16.99 0.94
C GLU A 67 5.59 15.70 0.10
N LEU A 68 4.83 15.76 -1.00
CA LEU A 68 4.55 14.64 -1.90
C LEU A 68 5.85 13.95 -2.30
N PRO A 69 6.03 12.68 -1.92
CA PRO A 69 7.08 11.86 -2.48
C PRO A 69 6.94 11.80 -4.01
N PRO A 70 7.99 11.41 -4.74
CA PRO A 70 7.94 11.26 -6.19
C PRO A 70 6.92 10.21 -6.69
N THR A 71 6.25 9.50 -5.77
CA THR A 71 5.41 8.32 -6.00
C THR A 71 4.23 8.26 -5.03
N GLU A 72 3.11 7.70 -5.50
CA GLU A 72 1.98 7.28 -4.66
C GLU A 72 2.43 6.21 -3.65
N ASP A 73 3.31 5.31 -4.06
CA ASP A 73 3.93 4.28 -3.20
C ASP A 73 4.73 4.89 -2.04
N GLY A 74 5.56 5.90 -2.32
CA GLY A 74 6.32 6.60 -1.29
C GLY A 74 5.40 7.39 -0.34
N ALA A 75 4.29 7.93 -0.84
CA ALA A 75 3.28 8.57 0.00
C ALA A 75 2.62 7.56 0.95
N LEU A 76 2.30 6.36 0.46
CA LEU A 76 1.76 5.28 1.29
C LEU A 76 2.77 4.80 2.34
N ALA A 77 4.06 4.72 1.98
CA ALA A 77 5.14 4.40 2.92
C ALA A 77 5.28 5.46 4.03
N ARG A 78 5.20 6.75 3.69
CA ARG A 78 5.19 7.83 4.70
C ARG A 78 3.98 7.76 5.62
N ALA A 79 2.78 7.54 5.07
CA ALA A 79 1.59 7.36 5.87
C ALA A 79 1.76 6.19 6.87
N ALA A 80 2.39 5.10 6.44
CA ALA A 80 2.68 3.95 7.30
C ALA A 80 3.62 4.27 8.47
N VAL A 81 4.57 5.20 8.32
CA VAL A 81 5.40 5.66 9.44
C VAL A 81 4.55 6.41 10.47
N ALA A 82 3.76 7.40 10.02
CA ALA A 82 2.97 8.24 10.92
C ALA A 82 1.91 7.43 11.67
N GLU A 83 1.16 6.59 10.96
CA GLU A 83 0.13 5.73 11.56
C GLU A 83 0.74 4.59 12.38
N GLY A 84 1.85 4.01 11.92
CA GLY A 84 2.56 2.98 12.66
C GLY A 84 3.09 3.45 14.02
N ASP A 85 3.59 4.68 14.10
CA ASP A 85 4.06 5.30 15.33
C ASP A 85 2.92 5.58 16.32
N ALA A 86 1.80 6.12 15.83
CA ALA A 86 0.59 6.29 16.63
C ALA A 86 0.02 4.95 17.14
N MET A 87 0.04 3.91 16.29
CA MET A 87 -0.35 2.55 16.67
C MET A 87 0.59 1.94 17.70
N ALA A 88 1.90 2.15 17.58
CA ALA A 88 2.88 1.67 18.55
C ALA A 88 2.69 2.33 19.93
N ALA A 89 2.44 3.63 19.97
CA ALA A 89 2.12 4.36 21.20
C ALA A 89 0.80 3.90 21.83
N MET A 90 -0.25 3.72 21.02
CA MET A 90 -1.53 3.16 21.47
C MET A 90 -1.36 1.75 22.06
N LEU A 91 -0.58 0.90 21.39
CA LEU A 91 -0.32 -0.46 21.86
C LEU A 91 0.48 -0.47 23.17
N ALA A 92 1.53 0.37 23.28
CA ALA A 92 2.28 0.53 24.53
C ALA A 92 1.34 0.87 25.68
N TYR A 93 0.43 1.83 25.48
CA TYR A 93 -0.55 2.22 26.49
C TYR A 93 -1.45 1.06 26.93
N VAL A 94 -1.97 0.28 25.98
CA VAL A 94 -2.84 -0.87 26.27
C VAL A 94 -2.11 -1.99 27.03
N LEU A 95 -0.82 -2.14 26.82
CA LEU A 95 0.00 -3.18 27.45
C LEU A 95 0.56 -2.80 28.83
N VAL A 96 0.60 -1.52 29.19
CA VAL A 96 1.08 -1.08 30.52
C VAL A 96 0.49 -1.91 31.67
N PRO A 97 -0.84 -2.19 31.74
CA PRO A 97 -1.41 -2.97 32.83
C PRO A 97 -1.04 -4.46 32.82
N THR A 98 -0.62 -5.01 31.68
CA THR A 98 -0.26 -6.43 31.56
C THR A 98 1.20 -6.70 31.93
N GLY A 99 2.03 -5.65 31.97
CA GLY A 99 3.46 -5.76 32.21
C GLY A 99 4.26 -6.29 31.01
N ILE A 100 3.64 -6.42 29.84
CA ILE A 100 4.29 -6.85 28.59
C ILE A 100 4.95 -5.63 27.92
N SER A 101 6.22 -5.74 27.53
CA SER A 101 6.88 -4.71 26.72
C SER A 101 6.49 -4.85 25.25
N LEU A 102 6.54 -3.73 24.51
CA LEU A 102 6.46 -3.76 23.05
C LEU A 102 7.56 -4.63 22.42
N ASP A 103 8.76 -4.65 23.03
CA ASP A 103 9.90 -5.44 22.55
C ASP A 103 9.68 -6.96 22.68
N ASP A 104 8.71 -7.38 23.50
CA ASP A 104 8.38 -8.78 23.74
C ASP A 104 7.24 -9.28 22.82
N LEU A 105 6.76 -8.44 21.89
CA LEU A 105 5.64 -8.76 20.99
C LEU A 105 6.12 -9.08 19.57
N PRO A 106 6.36 -10.36 19.24
CA PRO A 106 6.57 -10.73 17.85
C PRO A 106 5.27 -10.60 17.03
N GLY A 107 5.33 -9.89 15.91
CA GLY A 107 4.28 -9.91 14.88
C GLY A 107 2.98 -9.20 15.27
N VAL A 108 3.06 -7.94 15.70
CA VAL A 108 1.89 -7.11 16.03
C VAL A 108 0.97 -6.93 14.83
N GLY A 109 1.48 -6.77 13.63
CA GLY A 109 0.69 -6.68 12.41
C GLY A 109 -0.07 -7.97 12.14
N GLU A 110 0.43 -9.15 12.52
CA GLU A 110 -0.36 -10.39 12.43
C GLU A 110 -1.52 -10.39 13.43
N LEU A 111 -1.31 -9.89 14.64
CA LEU A 111 -2.37 -9.69 15.62
C LEU A 111 -3.40 -8.67 15.11
N LEU A 112 -2.96 -7.55 14.54
CA LEU A 112 -3.82 -6.53 13.95
C LEU A 112 -4.58 -7.08 12.74
N ARG A 113 -3.95 -7.82 11.82
CA ARG A 113 -4.60 -8.49 10.68
C ARG A 113 -5.70 -9.43 11.12
N ARG A 114 -5.47 -10.23 12.17
CA ARG A 114 -6.50 -11.14 12.73
C ARG A 114 -7.66 -10.38 13.35
N ASN A 115 -7.38 -9.25 13.99
CA ASN A 115 -8.41 -8.40 14.62
C ASN A 115 -9.03 -7.38 13.66
N ALA A 116 -8.49 -7.19 12.46
CA ALA A 116 -9.05 -6.32 11.43
C ALA A 116 -10.47 -6.74 11.04
N GLY A 117 -10.78 -8.04 11.07
CA GLY A 117 -12.15 -8.55 10.89
C GLY A 117 -13.13 -8.05 11.96
N ALA A 118 -12.67 -7.85 13.20
CA ALA A 118 -13.48 -7.24 14.26
C ALA A 118 -13.63 -5.72 14.08
N THR A 119 -12.64 -5.08 13.44
CA THR A 119 -12.65 -3.67 13.05
C THR A 119 -13.67 -3.42 11.93
N GLY A 120 -13.74 -4.31 10.93
CA GLY A 120 -14.75 -4.24 9.87
C GLY A 120 -16.18 -4.32 10.39
N ALA A 121 -16.47 -5.17 11.37
CA ALA A 121 -17.80 -5.25 11.99
C ALA A 121 -18.25 -3.93 12.66
N ALA A 122 -17.32 -3.06 13.04
CA ALA A 122 -17.61 -1.75 13.62
C ALA A 122 -17.80 -0.65 12.55
N PHE A 123 -17.37 -0.89 11.31
CA PHE A 123 -17.35 0.09 10.21
C PHE A 123 -18.04 -0.50 8.95
N PRO A 124 -19.38 -0.37 8.84
CA PRO A 124 -20.16 -1.06 7.82
C PRO A 124 -19.78 -0.69 6.38
N THR A 125 -19.26 0.52 6.14
CA THR A 125 -18.83 0.94 4.80
C THR A 125 -17.51 0.29 4.42
N PHE A 126 -16.57 0.24 5.37
CA PHE A 126 -15.31 -0.49 5.23
C PHE A 126 -15.53 -1.98 4.99
N ASP A 127 -16.43 -2.63 5.75
CA ASP A 127 -16.70 -4.07 5.62
C ASP A 127 -17.23 -4.47 4.23
N ARG A 128 -17.99 -3.57 3.59
CA ARG A 128 -18.52 -3.77 2.23
C ARG A 128 -17.54 -3.43 1.12
N ALA A 129 -16.45 -2.74 1.43
CA ALA A 129 -15.45 -2.38 0.43
C ALA A 129 -14.79 -3.62 -0.19
N PRO A 130 -14.34 -3.56 -1.45
CA PRO A 130 -13.52 -4.63 -2.02
C PRO A 130 -12.32 -4.95 -1.13
N LYS A 131 -11.99 -6.23 -0.94
CA LYS A 131 -10.89 -6.65 -0.06
C LYS A 131 -9.56 -5.94 -0.33
N ALA A 132 -9.25 -5.70 -1.60
CA ALA A 132 -8.04 -4.95 -1.98
C ALA A 132 -8.04 -3.53 -1.41
N LEU A 133 -9.20 -2.85 -1.40
CA LEU A 133 -9.34 -1.52 -0.81
C LEU A 133 -9.25 -1.58 0.72
N GLN A 134 -9.90 -2.56 1.35
CA GLN A 134 -9.77 -2.75 2.80
C GLN A 134 -8.30 -2.89 3.22
N ARG A 135 -7.53 -3.69 2.48
CA ARG A 135 -6.09 -3.87 2.71
C ARG A 135 -5.31 -2.58 2.47
N LEU A 136 -5.63 -1.83 1.42
CA LEU A 136 -4.99 -0.54 1.14
C LEU A 136 -5.21 0.47 2.26
N LEU A 137 -6.45 0.59 2.75
CA LEU A 137 -6.80 1.49 3.85
C LEU A 137 -6.15 1.08 5.18
N LEU A 138 -6.00 -0.23 5.43
CA LEU A 138 -5.37 -0.75 6.65
C LEU A 138 -3.85 -0.79 6.61
N PHE A 139 -3.22 -0.69 5.44
CA PHE A 139 -1.78 -0.83 5.29
C PHE A 139 -0.98 0.08 6.24
N PRO A 140 -1.28 1.40 6.34
CA PRO A 140 -0.53 2.29 7.23
C PRO A 140 -0.59 1.89 8.71
N TYR A 141 -1.72 1.35 9.16
CA TYR A 141 -1.93 0.95 10.55
C TYR A 141 -1.30 -0.41 10.86
N VAL A 142 -1.39 -1.35 9.92
CA VAL A 142 -1.01 -2.74 10.14
C VAL A 142 0.47 -2.96 9.84
N GLU A 143 0.89 -2.70 8.60
CA GLU A 143 2.27 -2.91 8.17
C GLU A 143 3.17 -1.80 8.73
N GLY A 144 2.63 -0.59 8.86
CA GLY A 144 3.33 0.52 9.53
C GLY A 144 3.65 0.23 10.99
N ALA A 145 2.74 -0.39 11.75
CA ALA A 145 3.01 -0.77 13.13
C ALA A 145 4.15 -1.81 13.23
N ASP A 146 4.15 -2.84 12.36
CA ASP A 146 5.24 -3.82 12.30
C ASP A 146 6.58 -3.13 11.97
N PHE A 147 6.59 -2.22 10.99
CA PHE A 147 7.79 -1.48 10.60
C PHE A 147 8.32 -0.55 11.70
N VAL A 148 7.45 0.19 12.39
CA VAL A 148 7.86 1.10 13.48
C VAL A 148 8.34 0.33 14.70
N LEU A 149 7.72 -0.81 15.03
CA LEU A 149 8.21 -1.66 16.11
C LEU A 149 9.57 -2.28 15.77
N ALA A 150 9.77 -2.77 14.54
CA ALA A 150 11.06 -3.25 14.07
C ALA A 150 12.14 -2.14 14.08
N SER A 151 11.74 -0.90 13.83
CA SER A 151 12.60 0.29 13.94
C SER A 151 12.97 0.59 15.40
N ARG A 152 11.99 0.50 16.31
CA ARG A 152 12.18 0.70 17.75
C ARG A 152 13.07 -0.38 18.36
N GLU A 153 12.95 -1.64 17.94
CA GLU A 153 13.84 -2.72 18.39
C GLU A 153 15.32 -2.44 18.06
N ARG A 154 15.59 -1.73 16.96
CA ARG A 154 16.96 -1.42 16.49
C ARG A 154 17.61 -0.25 17.22
N GLY A 155 16.84 0.73 17.68
CA GLY A 155 17.43 1.95 18.26
C GLY A 155 16.50 2.77 19.14
N GLY A 156 15.47 2.13 19.71
CA GLY A 156 14.46 2.79 20.53
C GLY A 156 13.68 3.86 19.78
N TRP A 157 13.10 4.79 20.53
CA TRP A 157 12.31 5.89 19.97
C TRP A 157 13.16 6.86 19.12
N GLU A 158 14.47 6.97 19.36
CA GLU A 158 15.35 7.79 18.51
C GLU A 158 15.42 7.24 17.07
N ALA A 159 15.35 5.91 16.90
CA ALA A 159 15.26 5.30 15.57
C ALA A 159 13.91 5.58 14.90
N VAL A 160 12.82 5.67 15.67
CA VAL A 160 11.49 6.06 15.17
C VAL A 160 11.49 7.53 14.74
N ASP A 161 12.02 8.43 15.57
CA ASP A 161 12.17 9.86 15.25
C ASP A 161 12.99 10.08 13.97
N ARG A 162 13.97 9.21 13.70
CA ARG A 162 14.76 9.28 12.47
C ARG A 162 13.93 9.02 11.22
N LEU A 163 12.87 8.22 11.27
CA LEU A 163 11.99 7.95 10.13
C LEU A 163 11.32 9.24 9.59
N TYR A 164 11.11 10.24 10.44
CA TYR A 164 10.58 11.54 10.00
C TYR A 164 11.62 12.41 9.29
N ARG A 165 12.91 12.17 9.54
CA ARG A 165 14.02 12.88 8.87
C ARG A 165 14.46 12.16 7.60
N GLU A 166 14.47 10.84 7.64
CA GLU A 166 14.86 9.94 6.57
C GLU A 166 13.69 8.98 6.32
N PRO A 167 12.62 9.40 5.63
CA PRO A 167 11.47 8.54 5.42
C PRO A 167 11.78 7.38 4.48
N PRO A 168 11.12 6.21 4.67
CA PRO A 168 11.14 5.16 3.67
C PRO A 168 10.54 5.67 2.35
N GLY A 169 11.13 5.22 1.25
CA GLY A 169 10.78 5.62 -0.11
C GLY A 169 9.76 4.71 -0.81
N SER A 170 9.50 3.51 -0.27
CA SER A 170 8.63 2.50 -0.87
C SER A 170 7.87 1.67 0.17
N THR A 171 6.75 1.06 -0.25
CA THR A 171 6.04 0.08 0.58
C THR A 171 6.84 -1.20 0.82
N GLU A 172 7.77 -1.54 -0.06
CA GLU A 172 8.74 -2.61 0.11
C GLU A 172 9.59 -2.39 1.38
N GLN A 173 10.10 -1.18 1.60
CA GLN A 173 10.87 -0.86 2.80
C GLN A 173 10.03 -0.97 4.10
N ILE A 174 8.73 -0.74 4.01
CA ILE A 174 7.79 -0.99 5.12
C ILE A 174 7.60 -2.49 5.36
N LEU A 175 7.41 -3.26 4.29
CA LEU A 175 7.18 -4.71 4.35
C LEU A 175 8.42 -5.50 4.78
N HIS A 176 9.61 -4.99 4.46
CA HIS A 176 10.91 -5.61 4.74
C HIS A 176 11.82 -4.59 5.46
N PRO A 177 11.69 -4.43 6.79
CA PRO A 177 12.44 -3.40 7.53
C PRO A 177 13.96 -3.46 7.37
N GLU A 178 14.52 -4.64 7.07
CA GLU A 178 15.94 -4.83 6.73
C GLU A 178 16.35 -4.08 5.46
N ARG A 179 15.43 -3.92 4.48
CA ARG A 179 15.68 -3.15 3.27
C ARG A 179 15.82 -1.67 3.56
N TYR A 180 15.17 -1.15 4.60
CA TYR A 180 15.39 0.22 5.05
C TYR A 180 16.64 0.35 5.94
N TRP A 181 16.80 -0.55 6.91
CA TRP A 181 17.82 -0.39 7.97
C TRP A 181 19.22 -0.91 7.64
N GLU A 182 19.33 -1.98 6.85
CA GLU A 182 20.59 -2.68 6.63
C GLU A 182 21.20 -2.33 5.27
N THR A 183 20.38 -2.33 4.21
CA THR A 183 20.83 -2.06 2.84
C THR A 183 20.45 -0.68 2.34
N PHE A 184 19.40 -0.07 2.89
CA PHE A 184 18.74 1.12 2.35
C PHE A 184 18.43 0.98 0.85
N ASP A 185 17.57 0.02 0.54
CA ASP A 185 17.14 -0.34 -0.81
C ASP A 185 16.15 0.70 -1.34
N ALA A 186 16.68 1.72 -2.03
CA ALA A 186 15.86 2.80 -2.55
C ALA A 186 15.28 2.39 -3.91
N PRO A 187 13.95 2.55 -4.14
CA PRO A 187 13.32 2.09 -5.37
C PRO A 187 13.94 2.80 -6.59
N ARG A 188 14.32 2.03 -7.60
CA ARG A 188 14.80 2.55 -8.89
C ARG A 188 13.76 3.46 -9.54
N SER A 189 14.21 4.67 -9.88
CA SER A 189 13.39 5.63 -10.61
C SER A 189 13.23 5.22 -12.07
N LEU A 190 12.00 4.92 -12.46
CA LEU A 190 11.62 4.71 -13.86
C LEU A 190 10.97 5.99 -14.42
N ARG A 191 11.14 6.20 -15.73
CA ARG A 191 10.35 7.21 -16.46
C ARG A 191 8.94 6.66 -16.69
N PRO A 192 7.89 7.49 -16.57
CA PRO A 192 6.56 7.10 -17.05
C PRO A 192 6.63 6.62 -18.50
N PRO A 193 5.87 5.59 -18.90
CA PRO A 193 5.89 5.15 -20.28
C PRO A 193 5.39 6.28 -21.21
N GLU A 194 5.97 6.41 -22.41
CA GLU A 194 5.68 7.54 -23.30
C GLU A 194 4.36 7.33 -24.09
N PRO A 195 3.58 8.40 -24.36
CA PRO A 195 2.37 8.31 -25.16
C PRO A 195 2.68 8.12 -26.65
N ALA A 196 1.81 7.41 -27.37
CA ALA A 196 1.81 7.42 -28.83
C ALA A 196 1.04 8.65 -29.38
N PRO A 197 1.27 9.07 -30.65
CA PRO A 197 0.51 10.15 -31.25
C PRO A 197 -1.01 9.95 -31.16
N GLY A 198 -1.72 10.95 -30.63
CA GLY A 198 -3.18 10.92 -30.46
C GLY A 198 -3.67 10.25 -29.18
N GLU A 199 -2.77 9.86 -28.27
CA GLU A 199 -3.11 9.41 -26.92
C GLU A 199 -3.14 10.58 -25.94
N ALA A 200 -4.23 10.71 -25.18
CA ALA A 200 -4.37 11.68 -24.10
C ALA A 200 -4.25 10.97 -22.75
N GLU A 201 -3.35 11.43 -21.88
CA GLU A 201 -3.16 10.83 -20.55
C GLU A 201 -4.41 11.00 -19.69
N LEU A 202 -4.82 9.91 -19.04
CA LEU A 202 -5.90 9.87 -18.07
C LEU A 202 -5.34 9.89 -16.64
N THR A 203 -4.31 9.08 -16.38
CA THR A 203 -3.60 9.04 -15.10
C THR A 203 -2.25 8.35 -15.27
N SER A 204 -1.33 8.60 -14.34
CA SER A 204 -0.02 7.96 -14.23
C SER A 204 0.38 7.84 -12.77
N GLY A 205 1.23 6.85 -12.44
CA GLY A 205 1.59 6.59 -11.06
C GLY A 205 2.53 5.41 -10.89
N SER A 206 2.56 4.87 -9.67
CA SER A 206 3.37 3.72 -9.28
C SER A 206 2.66 2.95 -8.18
N TRP A 207 2.74 1.62 -8.22
CA TRP A 207 2.05 0.75 -7.28
C TRP A 207 2.88 0.39 -6.04
N GLY A 208 4.20 0.27 -6.16
CA GLY A 208 5.03 -0.33 -5.10
C GLY A 208 4.85 -1.84 -4.97
N GLU A 209 5.69 -2.50 -4.17
CA GLU A 209 5.56 -3.93 -3.87
C GLU A 209 4.16 -4.27 -3.35
N PHE A 210 3.64 -3.47 -2.42
CA PHE A 210 2.32 -3.74 -1.84
C PHE A 210 1.20 -3.62 -2.88
N GLY A 211 1.21 -2.57 -3.70
CA GLY A 211 0.21 -2.38 -4.76
C GLY A 211 0.27 -3.48 -5.82
N VAL A 212 1.47 -3.92 -6.21
CA VAL A 212 1.67 -5.07 -7.10
C VAL A 212 1.02 -6.33 -6.54
N ALA A 213 1.24 -6.62 -5.24
CA ALA A 213 0.61 -7.75 -4.57
C ALA A 213 -0.93 -7.63 -4.57
N LEU A 214 -1.49 -6.44 -4.34
CA LEU A 214 -2.95 -6.24 -4.37
C LEU A 214 -3.55 -6.50 -5.76
N VAL A 215 -2.88 -6.06 -6.84
CA VAL A 215 -3.31 -6.32 -8.21
C VAL A 215 -3.37 -7.82 -8.50
N LEU A 216 -2.33 -8.57 -8.12
CA LEU A 216 -2.27 -10.01 -8.31
C LEU A 216 -3.30 -10.75 -7.45
N GLU A 217 -3.45 -10.37 -6.17
CA GLU A 217 -4.42 -11.00 -5.27
C GLU A 217 -5.85 -10.79 -5.77
N ALA A 218 -6.19 -9.59 -6.23
CA ALA A 218 -7.53 -9.29 -6.76
C ALA A 218 -7.91 -10.15 -7.97
N ALA A 219 -6.93 -10.66 -8.72
CA ALA A 219 -7.14 -11.56 -9.85
C ALA A 219 -7.11 -13.04 -9.44
N LEU A 220 -6.21 -13.43 -8.53
CA LEU A 220 -5.94 -14.83 -8.19
C LEU A 220 -6.75 -15.34 -6.99
N GLY A 221 -7.18 -14.45 -6.09
CA GLY A 221 -7.79 -14.82 -4.81
C GLY A 221 -6.82 -15.48 -3.82
N ASP A 222 -5.51 -15.37 -4.06
CA ASP A 222 -4.45 -16.00 -3.26
C ASP A 222 -3.44 -14.95 -2.78
N SER A 223 -3.59 -14.51 -1.53
CA SER A 223 -2.75 -13.47 -0.93
C SER A 223 -1.30 -13.89 -0.71
N THR A 224 -1.04 -15.19 -0.58
CA THR A 224 0.31 -15.71 -0.30
C THR A 224 1.08 -15.75 -1.61
N LEU A 225 0.48 -16.31 -2.65
CA LEU A 225 1.08 -16.31 -3.99
C LEU A 225 1.29 -14.90 -4.52
N ALA A 226 0.34 -13.99 -4.30
CA ALA A 226 0.44 -12.61 -4.75
C ALA A 226 1.59 -11.85 -4.09
N ARG A 227 1.78 -12.01 -2.77
CA ARG A 227 2.91 -11.42 -2.03
C ARG A 227 4.24 -12.01 -2.46
N GLU A 228 4.32 -13.32 -2.62
CA GLU A 228 5.53 -13.98 -3.09
C GLU A 228 5.93 -13.50 -4.49
N ALA A 229 4.95 -13.33 -5.38
CA ALA A 229 5.19 -12.81 -6.73
C ALA A 229 5.56 -11.32 -6.76
N ALA A 230 5.20 -10.54 -5.73
CA ALA A 230 5.54 -9.12 -5.60
C ALA A 230 6.88 -8.87 -4.89
N ARG A 231 7.39 -9.84 -4.14
CA ARG A 231 8.65 -9.75 -3.40
C ARG A 231 9.82 -9.42 -4.32
N ASP A 232 10.81 -8.67 -3.83
CA ASP A 232 11.99 -8.23 -4.60
C ASP A 232 11.66 -7.26 -5.73
N TRP A 233 10.51 -6.60 -5.64
CA TRP A 233 10.17 -5.45 -6.47
C TRP A 233 11.14 -4.31 -6.16
N ASP A 234 11.59 -3.58 -7.18
CA ASP A 234 12.60 -2.52 -7.04
C ASP A 234 12.14 -1.21 -7.70
N GLY A 235 10.96 -1.17 -8.32
CA GLY A 235 10.46 0.05 -8.94
C GLY A 235 9.41 -0.21 -10.00
N ASP A 236 8.43 0.70 -10.10
CA ASP A 236 7.46 0.65 -11.18
C ASP A 236 6.93 2.03 -11.59
N ARG A 237 6.49 2.13 -12.84
CA ARG A 237 5.73 3.26 -13.37
C ARG A 237 4.68 2.80 -14.34
N TYR A 238 3.43 3.22 -14.10
CA TYR A 238 2.33 3.00 -15.02
C TYR A 238 1.80 4.32 -15.56
N ALA A 239 1.15 4.23 -16.71
CA ALA A 239 0.26 5.28 -17.18
C ALA A 239 -0.90 4.68 -17.99
N LEU A 240 -2.01 5.40 -17.97
CA LEU A 240 -3.27 5.07 -18.63
C LEU A 240 -3.62 6.22 -19.57
N TRP A 241 -3.87 5.92 -20.83
CA TRP A 241 -4.26 6.89 -21.84
C TRP A 241 -5.60 6.54 -22.47
N ARG A 242 -6.21 7.56 -23.08
CA ARG A 242 -7.29 7.42 -24.06
C ARG A 242 -6.73 7.64 -25.45
N ALA A 243 -6.84 6.64 -26.30
CA ALA A 243 -6.48 6.74 -27.71
C ALA A 243 -7.52 7.55 -28.50
N GLY A 244 -7.12 8.05 -29.68
CA GLY A 244 -8.00 8.84 -30.55
C GLY A 244 -9.26 8.12 -31.03
N ASP A 245 -9.30 6.79 -30.96
CA ASP A 245 -10.47 5.98 -31.27
C ASP A 245 -11.33 5.62 -30.05
N GLY A 246 -11.00 6.18 -28.88
CA GLY A 246 -11.72 6.04 -27.62
C GLY A 246 -11.23 4.91 -26.71
N ALA A 247 -10.40 3.99 -27.22
CA ALA A 247 -9.86 2.87 -26.44
C ALA A 247 -8.97 3.36 -25.29
N ARG A 248 -8.96 2.63 -24.18
CA ARG A 248 -8.01 2.83 -23.09
C ARG A 248 -6.77 2.00 -23.35
N ILE A 249 -5.62 2.61 -23.09
CA ILE A 249 -4.31 1.98 -23.21
C ILE A 249 -3.62 2.09 -21.86
N PHE A 250 -3.21 0.97 -21.29
CA PHE A 250 -2.43 0.90 -20.07
C PHE A 250 -1.02 0.42 -20.41
N ARG A 251 0.00 1.13 -19.92
CA ARG A 251 1.40 0.69 -20.00
C ARG A 251 1.98 0.69 -18.60
N TRP A 252 2.73 -0.34 -18.28
CA TRP A 252 3.35 -0.50 -16.97
C TRP A 252 4.73 -1.10 -17.09
N SER A 253 5.73 -0.34 -16.67
CA SER A 253 7.12 -0.75 -16.59
C SER A 253 7.46 -1.08 -15.14
N LEU A 254 8.04 -2.25 -14.90
CA LEU A 254 8.49 -2.70 -13.60
C LEU A 254 9.94 -3.17 -13.66
N VAL A 255 10.66 -3.00 -12.56
CA VAL A 255 12.00 -3.53 -12.36
C VAL A 255 12.09 -4.25 -11.02
N TRP A 256 13.01 -5.21 -10.94
CA TRP A 256 13.15 -6.16 -9.83
C TRP A 256 14.61 -6.28 -9.40
N ASP A 257 14.87 -6.69 -8.17
CA ASP A 257 16.25 -6.88 -7.68
C ASP A 257 16.99 -7.95 -8.49
N THR A 258 16.25 -8.94 -9.01
CA THR A 258 16.82 -10.08 -9.73
C THR A 258 16.00 -10.46 -10.96
N PRO A 259 16.64 -11.03 -12.00
CA PRO A 259 15.92 -11.59 -13.14
C PRO A 259 14.93 -12.70 -12.77
N ALA A 260 15.24 -13.50 -11.75
CA ALA A 260 14.34 -14.56 -11.28
C ALA A 260 13.06 -13.99 -10.64
N ALA A 261 13.16 -12.84 -9.96
CA ALA A 261 11.99 -12.15 -9.42
C ALA A 261 11.12 -11.55 -10.54
N ALA A 262 11.74 -10.93 -11.55
CA ALA A 262 11.03 -10.45 -12.74
C ALA A 262 10.28 -11.57 -13.47
N GLU A 263 10.92 -12.73 -13.65
CA GLU A 263 10.28 -13.90 -14.26
C GLU A 263 9.13 -14.45 -13.41
N ARG A 264 9.33 -14.60 -12.08
CA ARG A 264 8.28 -15.03 -11.14
C ARG A 264 7.05 -14.14 -11.22
N PHE A 265 7.24 -12.82 -11.24
CA PHE A 265 6.15 -11.88 -11.40
C PHE A 265 5.47 -12.03 -12.76
N ALA A 266 6.24 -12.08 -13.85
CA ALA A 266 5.70 -12.17 -15.21
C ALA A 266 4.83 -13.43 -15.38
N GLU A 267 5.30 -14.59 -14.92
CA GLU A 267 4.53 -15.84 -14.96
C GLU A 267 3.24 -15.75 -14.13
N THR A 268 3.33 -15.15 -12.94
CA THR A 268 2.17 -14.98 -12.05
C THR A 268 1.15 -13.99 -12.62
N TYR A 269 1.61 -12.90 -13.24
CA TYR A 269 0.77 -11.91 -13.89
C TYR A 269 0.08 -12.48 -15.13
N ALA A 270 0.78 -13.31 -15.92
CA ALA A 270 0.18 -14.04 -17.03
C ALA A 270 -0.93 -14.99 -16.53
N ARG A 271 -0.68 -15.74 -15.44
CA ARG A 271 -1.69 -16.59 -14.80
C ARG A 271 -2.89 -15.79 -14.29
N ALA A 272 -2.64 -14.64 -13.66
CA ALA A 272 -3.67 -13.73 -13.18
C ALA A 272 -4.56 -13.22 -14.33
N THR A 273 -3.94 -12.88 -15.46
CA THR A 273 -4.64 -12.43 -16.68
C THR A 273 -5.60 -13.51 -17.20
N VAL A 274 -5.12 -14.75 -17.35
CA VAL A 274 -5.94 -15.87 -17.84
C VAL A 274 -7.04 -16.26 -16.85
N THR A 275 -6.79 -16.11 -15.55
CA THR A 275 -7.78 -16.39 -14.50
C THR A 275 -8.90 -15.34 -14.52
N ARG A 276 -8.56 -14.07 -14.74
CA ARG A 276 -9.52 -12.96 -14.75
C ARG A 276 -10.37 -12.92 -16.02
N PHE A 277 -9.80 -13.30 -17.16
CA PHE A 277 -10.47 -13.21 -18.46
C PHE A 277 -10.46 -14.56 -19.20
N PRO A 278 -11.64 -15.17 -19.46
CA PRO A 278 -11.71 -16.37 -20.28
C PRO A 278 -11.40 -16.01 -21.75
N GLY A 279 -10.26 -16.43 -22.29
CA GLY A 279 -9.82 -16.04 -23.64
C GLY A 279 -8.71 -16.91 -24.20
N SER A 280 -8.19 -16.54 -25.38
CA SER A 280 -7.04 -17.20 -25.99
C SER A 280 -5.75 -16.59 -25.47
N ALA A 281 -4.94 -17.42 -24.83
CA ALA A 281 -3.62 -17.04 -24.33
C ALA A 281 -2.54 -17.74 -25.17
N ARG A 282 -1.49 -17.01 -25.51
CA ARG A 282 -0.30 -17.55 -26.16
C ARG A 282 0.94 -17.18 -25.34
N PHE A 283 1.56 -18.18 -24.75
CA PHE A 283 2.92 -18.06 -24.24
C PHE A 283 3.90 -18.23 -25.41
N VAL A 284 4.82 -17.28 -25.57
CA VAL A 284 5.95 -17.41 -26.49
C VAL A 284 7.14 -17.81 -25.63
N THR A 285 7.26 -19.12 -25.39
CA THR A 285 8.32 -19.70 -24.57
C THR A 285 9.69 -19.45 -25.19
N GLY A 286 10.67 -19.01 -24.39
CA GLY A 286 12.06 -18.78 -24.81
C GLY A 286 12.44 -17.33 -25.12
N GLU A 287 11.48 -16.42 -25.25
CA GLU A 287 11.73 -14.99 -25.53
C GLU A 287 11.28 -14.04 -24.41
N GLY A 288 10.77 -14.56 -23.29
CA GLY A 288 10.23 -13.75 -22.22
C GLY A 288 9.02 -12.93 -22.67
N ARG A 289 8.05 -13.57 -23.34
CA ARG A 289 6.87 -12.89 -23.89
C ARG A 289 5.59 -13.70 -23.70
N PHE A 290 4.55 -13.00 -23.29
CA PHE A 290 3.19 -13.49 -23.17
C PHE A 290 2.24 -12.55 -23.92
N GLU A 291 1.38 -13.13 -24.74
CA GLU A 291 0.34 -12.40 -25.46
C GLU A 291 -1.02 -13.00 -25.12
N PHE A 292 -1.98 -12.12 -24.89
CA PHE A 292 -3.34 -12.50 -24.57
C PHE A 292 -4.32 -11.68 -25.39
N GLU A 293 -5.24 -12.38 -26.03
CA GLU A 293 -6.32 -11.79 -26.80
C GLU A 293 -7.65 -12.31 -26.27
N HIS A 294 -8.54 -11.37 -25.98
CA HIS A 294 -9.91 -11.61 -25.57
C HIS A 294 -10.82 -10.66 -26.36
N ALA A 295 -12.11 -11.00 -26.46
CA ALA A 295 -13.06 -10.30 -27.33
C ALA A 295 -12.98 -8.77 -27.25
N ASP A 296 -12.76 -8.25 -26.04
CA ASP A 296 -12.74 -6.81 -25.79
C ASP A 296 -11.37 -6.27 -25.29
N ARG A 297 -10.28 -7.05 -25.37
CA ARG A 297 -8.95 -6.58 -24.94
C ARG A 297 -7.78 -7.35 -25.54
N THR A 298 -6.68 -6.65 -25.69
CA THR A 298 -5.37 -7.22 -26.01
C THR A 298 -4.38 -6.89 -24.89
N LEU A 299 -3.55 -7.85 -24.52
CA LEU A 299 -2.48 -7.68 -23.55
C LEU A 299 -1.20 -8.29 -24.08
N ALA A 300 -0.10 -7.55 -23.95
CA ALA A 300 1.25 -8.02 -24.19
C ALA A 300 2.08 -7.79 -22.93
N LEU A 301 2.75 -8.84 -22.48
CA LEU A 301 3.68 -8.84 -21.36
C LEU A 301 5.03 -9.31 -21.90
N THR A 302 6.09 -8.55 -21.64
CA THR A 302 7.46 -8.95 -21.97
C THR A 302 8.36 -8.81 -20.75
N TRP A 303 9.27 -9.75 -20.54
CA TRP A 303 10.29 -9.67 -19.50
C TRP A 303 11.66 -10.04 -20.04
N SER A 304 12.69 -9.29 -19.63
CA SER A 304 14.08 -9.53 -20.02
C SER A 304 15.01 -9.00 -18.94
N GLY A 305 15.94 -9.85 -18.48
CA GLY A 305 16.73 -9.54 -17.31
C GLY A 305 15.81 -9.29 -16.11
N ASP A 306 16.00 -8.17 -15.44
CA ASP A 306 15.27 -7.72 -14.26
C ASP A 306 14.07 -6.81 -14.58
N ARG A 307 13.72 -6.65 -15.86
CA ARG A 307 12.70 -5.70 -16.31
C ARG A 307 11.47 -6.41 -16.87
N VAL A 308 10.30 -5.88 -16.56
CA VAL A 308 9.00 -6.32 -17.06
C VAL A 308 8.25 -5.15 -17.66
N GLU A 309 7.65 -5.35 -18.82
CA GLU A 309 6.82 -4.37 -19.51
C GLU A 309 5.45 -4.99 -19.81
N ILE A 310 4.39 -4.29 -19.45
CA ILE A 310 3.01 -4.67 -19.71
C ILE A 310 2.36 -3.59 -20.56
N PHE A 311 1.67 -4.03 -21.60
CA PHE A 311 0.80 -3.22 -22.43
C PHE A 311 -0.59 -3.87 -22.46
N GLU A 312 -1.63 -3.11 -22.16
CA GLU A 312 -3.02 -3.53 -22.31
C GLU A 312 -3.80 -2.48 -23.12
N ARG A 313 -4.66 -2.93 -24.01
CA ARG A 313 -5.59 -2.09 -24.77
C ARG A 313 -6.97 -2.71 -24.78
N ASP A 314 -8.00 -1.95 -24.42
CA ASP A 314 -9.40 -2.37 -24.53
C ASP A 314 -9.99 -2.15 -25.94
N ALA A 315 -11.15 -2.75 -26.21
CA ALA A 315 -11.83 -2.69 -27.51
C ALA A 315 -12.84 -1.53 -27.66
N ARG A 316 -12.92 -0.61 -26.66
CA ARG A 316 -13.91 0.47 -26.42
C ARG A 316 -15.01 0.16 -25.40
#